data_AF-A0A4V6A8P1-F1
#
_entry.id   AF-A0A4V6A8P1-F1
#
_cell.length_a   1.000
_cell.length_b   1.000
_cell.length_c   1.000
_cell.angle_alpha   90.00
_cell.angle_beta   90.00
_cell.angle_gamma   90.00
#
_symmetry.space_group_name_H-M   'P 1'
#
loop_
_entity.id
_entity.type
_entity.pdbx_description
1 polymer ?
#
loop_
_entity_poly.entity_id
_entity_poly.type
_entity_poly.pdbx_seq_one_letter_code
_entity_poly.pdbx_strand_id
1 'polypeptide(L)'
;MCSSKLNCSFHASPPSLRYDPHSRPLSNLKPTFILAPCQRINNSCTTRFEVGFQTSLRRSRGDPATKIAAAAMLHQNPVVSDLIATGVSDKKKSKKLWAAAMWTGSNPVVSDLCSAVVSAAVIFAFLQLWKETAKHGLDQKLNRKLVHISIGLVFMLCWPIFSSGHRGALFAAFTPGVNIIRMLLIGSGMWKDEATVKSMSRFGDRRELLRGPLYYALTITGACAIYWRTSPVAIAAICNLCAGDGVADIVGRRFGRQKIPYNKNKSIAGSVAMALAGFLASVGFMCYFASFGYVEKSWEMLLGFLVVSLASAFVESLPISTELDDNLTVTLTSILLGHLVF
;
A
#
# COMPACT_ATOMS: atom_id res chain seq x y z
N MET A 1 18.50 -14.01 51.13
CA MET A 1 18.46 -15.49 51.15
C MET A 1 17.00 -15.94 51.17
N CYS A 2 16.50 -16.48 50.07
CA CYS A 2 15.46 -17.51 50.08
C CYS A 2 15.50 -18.19 48.71
N SER A 3 16.03 -19.42 48.71
CA SER A 3 16.20 -20.27 47.54
C SER A 3 14.94 -21.11 47.36
N SER A 4 14.31 -21.05 46.19
CA SER A 4 13.15 -21.90 45.87
C SER A 4 13.54 -22.85 44.74
N LYS A 5 13.75 -24.12 45.09
CA LYS A 5 13.97 -25.24 44.16
C LYS A 5 12.68 -25.52 43.39
N LEU A 6 12.77 -25.68 42.06
CA LEU A 6 11.74 -26.37 41.29
C LEU A 6 11.97 -27.88 41.39
N ASN A 7 11.00 -28.61 41.95
CA ASN A 7 10.89 -30.06 41.79
C ASN A 7 9.76 -30.35 40.80
N CYS A 8 10.10 -30.84 39.61
CA CYS A 8 9.14 -31.45 38.69
C CYS A 8 9.40 -32.96 38.69
N SER A 9 8.53 -33.73 39.34
CA SER A 9 8.49 -35.19 39.22
C SER A 9 7.65 -35.56 37.99
N PHE A 10 8.24 -36.33 37.07
CA PHE A 10 7.53 -36.92 35.93
C PHE A 10 7.01 -38.30 36.31
N HIS A 11 5.69 -38.48 36.37
CA HIS A 11 5.07 -39.80 36.35
C HIS A 11 4.60 -40.09 34.92
N ALA A 12 5.21 -41.09 34.28
CA ALA A 12 4.75 -41.65 33.02
C ALA A 12 3.82 -42.84 33.32
N SER A 13 2.55 -42.74 32.93
CA SER A 13 1.65 -43.91 32.87
C SER A 13 1.77 -44.52 31.47
N PRO A 14 1.95 -45.85 31.33
CA PRO A 14 2.04 -46.49 30.01
C PRO A 14 0.65 -46.56 29.34
N PRO A 15 0.55 -46.33 28.01
CA PRO A 15 -0.71 -46.49 27.31
C PRO A 15 -1.01 -47.98 27.05
N SER A 16 -2.22 -48.40 27.40
CA SER A 16 -2.78 -49.71 27.06
C SER A 16 -2.94 -49.85 25.54
N LEU A 17 -2.25 -50.84 24.96
CA LEU A 17 -2.36 -51.24 23.55
C LEU A 17 -3.72 -51.91 23.29
N ARG A 18 -4.51 -51.35 22.37
CA ARG A 18 -5.63 -52.05 21.73
C ARG A 18 -5.26 -52.24 20.24
N TYR A 19 -5.13 -53.49 19.81
CA TYR A 19 -4.77 -53.89 18.44
C TYR A 19 -6.02 -53.91 17.54
N ASP A 20 -5.91 -53.36 16.33
CA ASP A 20 -6.87 -53.49 15.23
C ASP A 20 -6.16 -54.24 14.07
N PRO A 21 -6.68 -55.37 13.55
CA PRO A 21 -5.87 -56.28 12.75
C PRO A 21 -6.06 -56.10 11.24
N HIS A 22 -5.86 -54.92 10.64
CA HIS A 22 -5.76 -54.80 9.17
C HIS A 22 -4.86 -53.62 8.68
N SER A 23 -3.65 -53.95 8.18
CA SER A 23 -2.98 -53.37 6.97
C SER A 23 -2.31 -51.96 6.96
N ARG A 24 -0.97 -51.92 7.19
CA ARG A 24 0.16 -51.09 6.60
C ARG A 24 0.10 -49.52 6.54
N PRO A 25 1.22 -48.80 6.27
CA PRO A 25 2.02 -48.05 7.25
C PRO A 25 1.88 -46.50 7.14
N LEU A 26 1.64 -45.79 8.25
CA LEU A 26 1.73 -44.33 8.28
C LEU A 26 3.11 -43.89 8.79
N SER A 27 3.98 -43.53 7.84
CA SER A 27 5.17 -42.74 8.12
C SER A 27 4.78 -41.29 8.44
N ASN A 28 5.42 -40.72 9.47
CA ASN A 28 5.41 -39.30 9.84
C ASN A 28 4.14 -38.71 10.49
N LEU A 29 3.79 -39.17 11.70
CA LEU A 29 3.08 -38.32 12.67
C LEU A 29 4.10 -37.51 13.50
N LYS A 30 4.15 -36.20 13.26
CA LYS A 30 4.83 -35.23 14.15
C LYS A 30 4.03 -35.09 15.45
N PRO A 31 4.69 -35.00 16.63
CA PRO A 31 4.00 -34.79 17.89
C PRO A 31 3.29 -33.43 17.90
N THR A 32 1.97 -33.45 18.10
CA THR A 32 1.18 -32.25 18.37
C THR A 32 1.39 -31.84 19.82
N PHE A 33 2.19 -30.80 20.06
CA PHE A 33 2.25 -30.15 21.37
C PHE A 33 0.94 -29.39 21.59
N ILE A 34 0.09 -29.92 22.47
CA ILE A 34 -1.07 -29.19 23.00
C ILE A 34 -0.54 -28.28 24.12
N LEU A 35 -0.43 -26.99 23.84
CA LEU A 35 -0.25 -25.95 24.86
C LEU A 35 -1.57 -25.80 25.62
N ALA A 36 -1.70 -26.45 26.77
CA ALA A 36 -2.73 -26.13 27.74
C ALA A 36 -2.35 -24.83 28.48
N PRO A 37 -3.27 -23.86 28.66
CA PRO A 37 -2.99 -22.67 29.46
C PRO A 37 -2.83 -23.06 30.93
N CYS A 38 -1.72 -22.62 31.53
CA CYS A 38 -1.43 -22.79 32.95
C CYS A 38 -2.43 -21.95 33.76
N GLN A 39 -3.36 -22.60 34.45
CA GLN A 39 -4.25 -21.96 35.43
C GLN A 39 -3.42 -21.47 36.63
N ARG A 40 -3.47 -20.17 36.89
CA ARG A 40 -2.96 -19.58 38.14
C ARG A 40 -4.06 -19.64 39.19
N ILE A 41 -3.92 -20.55 40.14
CA ILE A 41 -4.70 -20.56 41.39
C ILE A 41 -3.85 -19.86 42.45
N ASN A 42 -4.30 -18.69 42.94
CA ASN A 42 -4.40 -18.44 44.38
C ASN A 42 -4.97 -17.04 44.69
N ASN A 43 -6.13 -17.08 45.35
CA ASN A 43 -6.47 -16.46 46.63
C ASN A 43 -6.06 -15.00 46.88
N SER A 44 -7.06 -14.13 46.72
CA SER A 44 -7.52 -13.12 47.68
C SER A 44 -6.56 -12.68 48.79
N CYS A 45 -6.05 -11.45 48.69
CA CYS A 45 -6.01 -10.54 49.83
C CYS A 45 -6.13 -9.08 49.37
N THR A 46 -7.18 -8.45 49.88
CA THR A 46 -7.66 -7.08 49.68
C THR A 46 -6.69 -6.00 50.17
N THR A 47 -6.46 -4.98 49.35
CA THR A 47 -6.23 -3.60 49.83
C THR A 47 -6.90 -2.62 48.87
N ARG A 48 -7.88 -1.90 49.40
CA ARG A 48 -8.83 -1.01 48.73
C ARG A 48 -8.32 0.42 48.84
N PHE A 49 -8.14 1.11 47.72
CA PHE A 49 -8.08 2.57 47.67
C PHE A 49 -9.09 3.02 46.61
N GLU A 50 -10.21 3.58 47.08
CA GLU A 50 -11.24 4.20 46.25
C GLU A 50 -10.84 5.64 45.91
N VAL A 51 -10.94 6.02 44.63
CA VAL A 51 -11.20 7.41 44.24
C VAL A 51 -12.27 7.36 43.14
N GLY A 52 -13.49 7.76 43.50
CA GLY A 52 -14.67 7.71 42.66
C GLY A 52 -14.64 8.73 41.52
N PHE A 53 -15.13 8.30 40.36
CA PHE A 53 -15.40 9.16 39.21
C PHE A 53 -16.87 9.59 39.28
N GLN A 54 -17.13 10.83 39.68
CA GLN A 54 -18.48 11.40 39.72
C GLN A 54 -18.64 12.37 38.54
N THR A 55 -19.44 11.97 37.56
CA THR A 55 -19.88 12.80 36.44
C THR A 55 -20.85 13.87 36.94
N SER A 56 -20.42 15.13 36.93
CA SER A 56 -21.30 16.29 37.09
C SER A 56 -21.25 17.16 35.84
N LEU A 57 -22.29 17.04 35.01
CA LEU A 57 -22.62 18.00 33.96
C LEU A 57 -23.16 19.27 34.63
N ARG A 58 -22.34 20.33 34.70
CA ARG A 58 -22.82 21.69 34.97
C ARG A 58 -22.60 22.57 33.74
N ARG A 59 -23.72 22.91 33.10
CA ARG A 59 -23.85 23.88 32.03
C ARG A 59 -23.67 25.28 32.61
N SER A 60 -22.53 25.94 32.37
CA SER A 60 -22.35 27.36 32.70
C SER A 60 -22.41 28.21 31.44
N ARG A 61 -23.34 29.17 31.43
CA ARG A 61 -23.56 30.19 30.40
C ARG A 61 -22.27 31.01 30.19
N GLY A 62 -21.98 31.31 28.94
CA GLY A 62 -20.80 32.07 28.53
C GLY A 62 -20.93 33.56 28.76
N ASP A 63 -19.78 34.18 29.03
CA ASP A 63 -19.60 35.63 29.09
C ASP A 63 -18.67 36.06 27.93
N PRO A 64 -18.96 37.11 27.15
CA PRO A 64 -18.21 37.46 25.94
C PRO A 64 -16.80 38.03 26.19
N ALA A 65 -16.53 38.52 27.41
CA ALA A 65 -15.28 39.19 27.76
C ALA A 65 -14.06 38.23 27.83
N THR A 66 -14.28 36.95 28.14
CA THR A 66 -13.20 35.95 28.27
C THR A 66 -12.64 35.50 26.92
N LYS A 67 -13.40 35.64 25.83
CA LYS A 67 -12.95 35.26 24.48
C LYS A 67 -12.02 36.29 23.84
N ILE A 68 -12.15 37.57 24.22
CA ILE A 68 -11.29 38.65 23.70
C ILE A 68 -9.91 38.60 24.39
N ALA A 69 -9.86 38.27 25.69
CA ALA A 69 -8.60 38.08 26.40
C ALA A 69 -7.81 36.85 25.91
N ALA A 70 -8.48 35.75 25.57
CA ALA A 70 -7.84 34.56 25.02
C ALA A 70 -7.28 34.77 23.60
N ALA A 71 -7.98 35.58 22.77
CA ALA A 71 -7.51 35.93 21.43
C ALA A 71 -6.33 36.91 21.45
N ALA A 72 -6.30 37.86 22.40
CA ALA A 72 -5.20 38.81 22.56
C ALA A 72 -3.90 38.16 23.08
N MET A 73 -3.98 37.08 23.86
CA MET A 73 -2.80 36.36 24.37
C MET A 73 -2.13 35.41 23.35
N LEU A 74 -2.80 35.08 22.24
CA LEU A 74 -2.20 34.28 21.16
C LEU A 74 -1.30 35.10 20.24
N HIS A 75 -1.38 36.44 20.29
CA HIS A 75 -0.63 37.32 19.40
C HIS A 75 0.74 37.80 19.94
N GLN A 76 1.14 37.36 21.14
CA GLN A 76 2.40 37.74 21.79
C GLN A 76 3.30 36.55 22.16
N ASN A 77 3.09 35.36 21.58
CA ASN A 77 4.02 34.25 21.78
C ASN A 77 5.19 34.33 20.77
N PRO A 78 6.42 34.69 21.18
CA PRO A 78 7.58 34.74 20.27
C PRO A 78 7.84 33.39 19.59
N VAL A 79 7.43 32.29 20.23
CA VAL A 79 7.55 30.92 19.70
C VAL A 79 6.67 30.67 18.47
N VAL A 80 5.47 31.26 18.38
CA VAL A 80 4.55 31.05 17.24
C VAL A 80 5.00 31.87 16.03
N SER A 81 5.53 33.08 16.26
CA SER A 81 6.10 33.91 15.20
C SER A 81 7.39 33.29 14.64
N ASP A 82 8.22 32.68 15.48
CA ASP A 82 9.39 31.91 15.04
C ASP A 82 9.01 30.61 14.33
N LEU A 83 7.91 29.94 14.70
CA LEU A 83 7.42 28.74 13.99
C LEU A 83 6.90 29.07 12.58
N ILE A 84 6.28 30.23 12.41
CA ILE A 84 5.83 30.74 11.10
C ILE A 84 7.04 31.23 10.28
N ALA A 85 8.00 31.92 10.90
CA ALA A 85 9.22 32.40 10.23
C ALA A 85 10.14 31.25 9.79
N THR A 86 10.27 30.19 10.59
CA THR A 86 11.00 28.97 10.23
C THR A 86 10.28 28.16 9.15
N GLY A 87 8.94 28.07 9.19
CA GLY A 87 8.15 27.39 8.15
C GLY A 87 8.11 28.08 6.79
N VAL A 88 8.30 29.41 6.73
CA VAL A 88 8.35 30.18 5.47
C VAL A 88 9.75 30.21 4.86
N SER A 89 10.80 30.21 5.70
CA SER A 89 12.20 30.17 5.24
C SER A 89 12.57 28.84 4.58
N ASP A 90 12.03 27.73 5.09
CA ASP A 90 12.35 26.39 4.60
C ASP A 90 11.77 26.09 3.21
N LYS A 91 10.60 26.64 2.87
CA LYS A 91 10.00 26.49 1.52
C LYS A 91 10.84 27.16 0.44
N LYS A 92 11.46 28.30 0.73
CA LYS A 92 12.32 29.02 -0.23
C LYS A 92 13.71 28.39 -0.35
N LYS A 93 14.25 27.88 0.76
CA LYS A 93 15.55 27.21 0.80
C LYS A 93 15.51 25.81 0.18
N SER A 94 14.46 25.03 0.45
CA SER A 94 14.18 23.75 -0.20
C SER A 94 13.95 23.90 -1.71
N LYS A 95 13.12 24.88 -2.14
CA LYS A 95 12.96 25.19 -3.58
C LYS A 95 14.30 25.54 -4.27
N LYS A 96 15.20 26.26 -3.58
CA LYS A 96 16.53 26.61 -4.11
C LYS A 96 17.51 25.43 -4.11
N LEU A 97 17.50 24.59 -3.08
CA LEU A 97 18.35 23.40 -2.97
C LEU A 97 17.98 22.32 -4.00
N TRP A 98 16.69 22.12 -4.26
CA TRP A 98 16.23 21.17 -5.28
C TRP A 98 16.31 21.75 -6.70
N ALA A 99 16.09 23.06 -6.89
CA ALA A 99 16.36 23.71 -8.17
C ALA A 99 17.85 23.67 -8.56
N ALA A 100 18.76 23.66 -7.58
CA ALA A 100 20.19 23.48 -7.81
C ALA A 100 20.60 22.02 -8.12
N ALA A 101 19.78 21.03 -7.72
CA ALA A 101 19.99 19.62 -8.07
C ALA A 101 19.46 19.25 -9.47
N MET A 102 18.57 20.07 -10.04
CA MET A 102 18.10 19.91 -11.42
C MET A 102 19.09 20.55 -12.39
N TRP A 103 20.06 19.77 -12.87
CA TRP A 103 20.88 19.97 -14.07
C TRP A 103 20.66 21.31 -14.81
N THR A 104 21.14 22.41 -14.24
CA THR A 104 21.01 23.74 -14.83
C THR A 104 22.04 23.88 -15.94
N GLY A 105 21.64 23.64 -17.19
CA GLY A 105 22.44 24.03 -18.37
C GLY A 105 22.22 23.22 -19.66
N SER A 106 21.55 22.07 -19.63
CA SER A 106 21.40 21.20 -20.81
C SER A 106 20.01 21.31 -21.46
N ASN A 107 19.94 21.05 -22.77
CA ASN A 107 18.70 21.03 -23.56
C ASN A 107 17.60 20.23 -22.82
N PRO A 108 16.38 20.76 -22.65
CA PRO A 108 15.31 20.11 -21.88
C PRO A 108 14.99 18.69 -22.36
N VAL A 109 15.17 18.41 -23.67
CA VAL A 109 15.02 17.05 -24.22
C VAL A 109 16.06 16.08 -23.63
N VAL A 110 17.30 16.51 -23.52
CA VAL A 110 18.40 15.69 -22.99
C VAL A 110 18.17 15.43 -21.49
N SER A 111 17.70 16.43 -20.75
CA SER A 111 17.36 16.27 -19.34
C SER A 111 16.21 15.27 -19.14
N ASP A 112 15.15 15.33 -19.94
CA ASP A 112 14.05 14.36 -19.87
C ASP A 112 14.50 12.94 -20.29
N LEU A 113 15.39 12.84 -21.27
CA LEU A 113 15.97 11.56 -21.69
C LEU A 113 16.82 10.95 -20.56
N CYS A 114 17.68 11.73 -19.92
CA CYS A 114 18.44 11.28 -18.75
C CYS A 114 17.50 10.86 -17.61
N SER A 115 16.43 11.61 -17.37
CA SER A 115 15.42 11.28 -16.36
C SER A 115 14.71 9.97 -16.67
N ALA A 116 14.37 9.71 -17.93
CA ALA A 116 13.80 8.46 -18.39
C ALA A 116 14.77 7.28 -18.18
N VAL A 117 16.06 7.46 -18.47
CA VAL A 117 17.10 6.43 -18.23
C VAL A 117 17.24 6.12 -16.75
N VAL A 118 17.31 7.16 -15.89
CA VAL A 118 17.40 6.99 -14.43
C VAL A 118 16.15 6.29 -13.89
N SER A 119 14.96 6.74 -14.28
CA SER A 119 13.70 6.10 -13.89
C SER A 119 13.63 4.64 -14.36
N ALA A 120 14.05 4.35 -15.59
CA ALA A 120 14.09 3.00 -16.11
C ALA A 120 15.08 2.12 -15.35
N ALA A 121 16.26 2.65 -14.99
CA ALA A 121 17.26 1.93 -14.20
C ALA A 121 16.75 1.59 -12.79
N VAL A 122 16.07 2.54 -12.12
CA VAL A 122 15.45 2.29 -10.80
C VAL A 122 14.39 1.20 -10.89
N ILE A 123 13.48 1.29 -11.87
CA ILE A 123 12.43 0.28 -12.08
C ILE A 123 13.03 -1.08 -12.42
N PHE A 124 14.07 -1.11 -13.27
CA PHE A 124 14.77 -2.33 -13.62
C PHE A 124 15.46 -2.97 -12.40
N ALA A 125 16.08 -2.16 -11.53
CA ALA A 125 16.68 -2.65 -10.29
C ALA A 125 15.64 -3.30 -9.37
N PHE A 126 14.46 -2.69 -9.20
CA PHE A 126 13.35 -3.29 -8.45
C PHE A 126 12.82 -4.56 -9.10
N LEU A 127 12.66 -4.58 -10.43
CA LEU A 127 12.28 -5.81 -11.14
C LEU A 127 13.31 -6.93 -10.94
N GLN A 128 14.60 -6.60 -10.98
CA GLN A 128 15.67 -7.57 -10.76
C GLN A 128 15.66 -8.09 -9.32
N LEU A 129 15.47 -7.22 -8.32
CA LEU A 129 15.31 -7.60 -6.92
C LEU A 129 14.21 -8.65 -6.76
N TRP A 130 13.02 -8.41 -7.33
CA TRP A 130 11.90 -9.36 -7.24
C TRP A 130 12.09 -10.61 -8.09
N LYS A 131 12.82 -10.53 -9.22
CA LYS A 131 13.21 -11.71 -10.00
C LYS A 131 14.13 -12.62 -9.20
N GLU A 132 15.14 -12.08 -8.55
CA GLU A 132 16.05 -12.87 -7.70
C GLU A 132 15.29 -13.46 -6.51
N THR A 133 14.41 -12.69 -5.88
CA THR A 133 13.63 -13.19 -4.75
C THR A 133 12.67 -14.34 -5.15
N ALA A 134 12.10 -14.29 -6.37
CA ALA A 134 11.33 -15.41 -6.94
C ALA A 134 12.17 -16.65 -7.27
N LYS A 135 13.48 -16.51 -7.52
CA LYS A 135 14.39 -17.66 -7.69
C LYS A 135 14.72 -18.29 -6.34
N HIS A 136 14.85 -17.50 -5.29
CA HIS A 136 15.20 -17.95 -3.93
C HIS A 136 14.02 -18.49 -3.10
N GLY A 137 12.93 -18.90 -3.74
CA GLY A 137 11.87 -19.69 -3.10
C GLY A 137 10.70 -18.91 -2.50
N LEU A 138 10.57 -17.60 -2.77
CA LEU A 138 9.30 -16.92 -2.48
C LEU A 138 8.16 -17.51 -3.32
N ASP A 139 6.99 -17.65 -2.70
CA ASP A 139 5.77 -18.06 -3.38
C ASP A 139 5.46 -17.11 -4.55
N GLN A 140 5.20 -17.68 -5.72
CA GLN A 140 5.00 -16.94 -6.97
C GLN A 140 3.83 -15.95 -6.86
N LYS A 141 2.75 -16.31 -6.14
CA LYS A 141 1.59 -15.42 -5.97
C LYS A 141 1.92 -14.23 -5.10
N LEU A 142 2.70 -14.42 -4.04
CA LEU A 142 3.18 -13.33 -3.19
C LEU A 142 4.15 -12.43 -3.97
N ASN A 143 5.14 -13.01 -4.66
CA ASN A 143 6.12 -12.24 -5.42
C ASN A 143 5.47 -11.36 -6.48
N ARG A 144 4.50 -11.90 -7.23
CA ARG A 144 3.73 -11.13 -8.21
C ARG A 144 3.05 -9.91 -7.59
N LYS A 145 2.45 -10.05 -6.40
CA LYS A 145 1.79 -8.92 -5.72
C LYS A 145 2.79 -7.93 -5.13
N LEU A 146 3.97 -8.36 -4.71
CA LEU A 146 5.04 -7.46 -4.30
C LEU A 146 5.57 -6.63 -5.48
N VAL A 147 5.75 -7.25 -6.66
CA VAL A 147 6.04 -6.54 -7.92
C VAL A 147 4.93 -5.53 -8.22
N HIS A 148 3.67 -5.96 -8.15
CA HIS A 148 2.50 -5.12 -8.42
C HIS A 148 2.43 -3.88 -7.51
N ILE A 149 2.66 -4.03 -6.21
CA ILE A 149 2.66 -2.91 -5.26
C ILE A 149 3.85 -1.98 -5.52
N SER A 150 5.04 -2.54 -5.72
CA SER A 150 6.28 -1.74 -5.73
C SER A 150 6.48 -0.97 -7.03
N ILE A 151 6.29 -1.58 -8.20
CA ILE A 151 6.71 -1.00 -9.48
C ILE A 151 5.99 0.32 -9.77
N GLY A 152 4.68 0.39 -9.56
CA GLY A 152 3.89 1.59 -9.85
C GLY A 152 4.17 2.73 -8.88
N LEU A 153 4.28 2.40 -7.58
CA LEU A 153 4.55 3.40 -6.55
C LEU A 153 6.00 3.94 -6.66
N VAL A 154 6.98 3.08 -6.89
CA VAL A 154 8.37 3.49 -7.14
C VAL A 154 8.45 4.36 -8.39
N PHE A 155 7.71 4.02 -9.45
CA PHE A 155 7.67 4.84 -10.66
C PHE A 155 7.11 6.24 -10.40
N MET A 156 6.05 6.36 -9.59
CA MET A 156 5.51 7.66 -9.18
C MET A 156 6.52 8.50 -8.38
N LEU A 157 7.40 7.87 -7.58
CA LEU A 157 8.48 8.57 -6.87
C LEU A 157 9.54 9.15 -7.83
N CYS A 158 9.64 8.63 -9.06
CA CYS A 158 10.54 9.18 -10.08
C CYS A 158 9.93 10.35 -10.87
N TRP A 159 8.62 10.60 -10.76
CA TRP A 159 7.92 11.67 -11.51
C TRP A 159 8.47 13.09 -11.30
N PRO A 160 8.98 13.48 -10.10
CA PRO A 160 9.56 14.81 -9.91
C PRO A 160 10.84 15.06 -10.70
N ILE A 161 11.56 14.01 -11.13
CA ILE A 161 12.83 14.12 -11.88
C ILE A 161 12.58 14.63 -13.30
N PHE A 162 11.42 14.34 -13.88
CA PHE A 162 11.03 14.78 -15.22
C PHE A 162 10.67 16.27 -15.26
N SER A 163 10.85 16.87 -16.44
CA SER A 163 10.48 18.26 -16.67
C SER A 163 8.98 18.51 -16.47
N SER A 164 8.65 19.76 -16.14
CA SER A 164 7.26 20.21 -16.07
C SER A 164 6.62 20.29 -17.45
N GLY A 165 5.37 19.82 -17.58
CA GLY A 165 4.56 19.94 -18.79
C GLY A 165 4.34 18.61 -19.51
N HIS A 166 3.64 18.68 -20.64
CA HIS A 166 3.20 17.49 -21.39
C HIS A 166 4.38 16.69 -21.98
N ARG A 167 5.50 17.36 -22.32
CA ARG A 167 6.69 16.69 -22.84
C ARG A 167 7.31 15.74 -21.82
N GLY A 168 7.55 16.21 -20.59
CA GLY A 168 8.02 15.37 -19.50
C GLY A 168 7.06 14.20 -19.22
N ALA A 169 5.75 14.44 -19.35
CA ALA A 169 4.73 13.40 -19.23
C ALA A 169 4.86 12.29 -20.28
N LEU A 170 5.10 12.66 -21.55
CA LEU A 170 5.31 11.70 -22.63
C LEU A 170 6.62 10.92 -22.46
N PHE A 171 7.71 11.59 -22.05
CA PHE A 171 8.99 10.91 -21.77
C PHE A 171 8.88 9.93 -20.61
N ALA A 172 8.19 10.31 -19.54
CA ALA A 172 7.92 9.40 -18.44
C ALA A 172 7.02 8.24 -18.87
N ALA A 173 5.96 8.50 -19.66
CA ALA A 173 5.05 7.48 -20.16
C ALA A 173 5.74 6.49 -21.11
N PHE A 174 6.82 6.89 -21.77
CA PHE A 174 7.62 6.00 -22.59
C PHE A 174 8.22 4.85 -21.78
N THR A 175 8.62 5.07 -20.52
CA THR A 175 9.19 4.02 -19.66
C THR A 175 8.24 2.82 -19.46
N PRO A 176 7.01 2.98 -18.94
CA PRO A 176 6.03 1.88 -18.89
C PRO A 176 5.52 1.50 -20.29
N GLY A 177 5.55 2.40 -21.27
CA GLY A 177 5.20 2.13 -22.67
C GLY A 177 6.11 1.07 -23.32
N VAL A 178 7.42 1.12 -23.09
CA VAL A 178 8.35 0.06 -23.52
C VAL A 178 8.02 -1.27 -22.84
N ASN A 179 7.57 -1.24 -21.58
CA ASN A 179 7.15 -2.45 -20.88
C ASN A 179 5.89 -3.08 -21.50
N ILE A 180 4.97 -2.28 -22.07
CA ILE A 180 3.82 -2.79 -22.85
C ILE A 180 4.32 -3.64 -24.03
N ILE A 181 5.25 -3.10 -24.83
CA ILE A 181 5.84 -3.82 -25.97
C ILE A 181 6.49 -5.12 -25.50
N ARG A 182 7.23 -5.07 -24.38
CA ARG A 182 7.85 -6.25 -23.77
C ARG A 182 6.82 -7.31 -23.36
N MET A 183 5.72 -6.91 -22.72
CA MET A 183 4.65 -7.84 -22.33
C MET A 183 3.99 -8.47 -23.57
N LEU A 184 3.78 -7.70 -24.64
CA LEU A 184 3.23 -8.19 -25.89
C LEU A 184 4.17 -9.21 -26.56
N LEU A 185 5.47 -8.94 -26.64
CA LEU A 185 6.46 -9.83 -27.24
C LEU A 185 6.64 -11.16 -26.48
N ILE A 186 6.68 -11.10 -25.14
CA ILE A 186 6.81 -12.31 -24.31
C ILE A 186 5.49 -13.09 -24.32
N GLY A 187 4.36 -12.39 -24.18
CA GLY A 187 3.04 -13.00 -24.15
C GLY A 187 2.62 -13.64 -25.48
N SER A 188 3.01 -13.05 -26.62
CA SER A 188 2.82 -13.63 -27.96
C SER A 188 3.76 -14.81 -28.23
N GLY A 189 4.82 -14.96 -27.43
CA GLY A 189 5.81 -16.03 -27.57
C GLY A 189 6.92 -15.74 -28.56
N MET A 190 7.03 -14.51 -29.07
CA MET A 190 8.12 -14.07 -29.94
C MET A 190 9.45 -13.95 -29.18
N TRP A 191 9.40 -13.63 -27.89
CA TRP A 191 10.57 -13.55 -27.00
C TRP A 191 10.40 -14.51 -25.81
N LYS A 192 11.45 -15.25 -25.44
CA LYS A 192 11.43 -16.15 -24.27
C LYS A 192 12.18 -15.52 -23.10
N ASP A 193 11.46 -15.26 -22.01
CA ASP A 193 12.03 -14.77 -20.75
C ASP A 193 11.28 -15.42 -19.57
N GLU A 194 11.69 -16.64 -19.25
CA GLU A 194 11.07 -17.47 -18.21
C GLU A 194 11.14 -16.82 -16.82
N ALA A 195 12.19 -16.03 -16.55
CA ALA A 195 12.32 -15.33 -15.28
C ALA A 195 11.22 -14.27 -15.10
N THR A 196 10.86 -13.57 -16.17
CA THR A 196 9.79 -12.57 -16.17
C THR A 196 8.41 -13.22 -16.13
N VAL A 197 8.22 -14.32 -16.87
CA VAL A 197 6.98 -15.11 -16.78
C VAL A 197 6.80 -15.60 -15.35
N LYS A 198 7.84 -16.15 -14.72
CA LYS A 198 7.78 -16.64 -13.34
C LYS A 198 7.50 -15.54 -12.32
N SER A 199 8.04 -14.33 -12.49
CA SER A 199 7.81 -13.25 -11.53
C SER A 199 6.44 -12.59 -11.66
N MET A 200 5.81 -12.62 -12.84
CA MET A 200 4.60 -11.84 -13.14
C MET A 200 3.34 -12.68 -13.42
N SER A 201 3.45 -13.98 -13.71
CA SER A 201 2.30 -14.87 -13.95
C SER A 201 1.83 -15.59 -12.68
N ARG A 202 0.59 -16.10 -12.68
CA ARG A 202 0.01 -16.93 -11.62
C ARG A 202 0.42 -18.39 -11.72
N PHE A 203 0.38 -18.93 -12.93
CA PHE A 203 0.59 -20.36 -13.19
C PHE A 203 1.81 -20.64 -14.07
N GLY A 204 2.63 -19.63 -14.36
CA GLY A 204 3.78 -19.79 -15.27
C GLY A 204 3.39 -19.70 -16.75
N ASP A 205 2.15 -19.35 -17.09
CA ASP A 205 1.75 -19.17 -18.48
C ASP A 205 2.10 -17.76 -18.98
N ARG A 206 2.85 -17.69 -20.08
CA ARG A 206 3.20 -16.45 -20.78
C ARG A 206 1.96 -15.66 -21.21
N ARG A 207 0.84 -16.32 -21.53
CA ARG A 207 -0.40 -15.64 -21.97
C ARG A 207 -1.03 -14.80 -20.88
N GLU A 208 -0.78 -15.12 -19.60
CA GLU A 208 -1.26 -14.30 -18.49
C GLU A 208 -0.66 -12.89 -18.50
N LEU A 209 0.54 -12.72 -19.07
CA LEU A 209 1.17 -11.39 -19.21
C LEU A 209 0.33 -10.44 -20.07
N LEU A 210 -0.49 -10.97 -20.98
CA LEU A 210 -1.38 -10.19 -21.85
C LEU A 210 -2.68 -9.76 -21.17
N ARG A 211 -2.91 -10.16 -19.92
CA ARG A 211 -4.07 -9.75 -19.11
C ARG A 211 -3.63 -8.78 -18.03
N GLY A 212 -3.63 -9.21 -16.76
CA GLY A 212 -3.33 -8.37 -15.61
C GLY A 212 -2.09 -7.47 -15.77
N PRO A 213 -0.90 -7.99 -16.11
CA PRO A 213 0.31 -7.18 -16.30
C PRO A 213 0.23 -6.17 -17.44
N LEU A 214 -0.43 -6.52 -18.55
CA LEU A 214 -0.63 -5.62 -19.68
C LEU A 214 -1.58 -4.48 -19.32
N TYR A 215 -2.74 -4.80 -18.72
CA TYR A 215 -3.69 -3.79 -18.26
C TYR A 215 -3.06 -2.87 -17.22
N TYR A 216 -2.29 -3.43 -16.29
CA TYR A 216 -1.51 -2.65 -15.34
C TYR A 216 -0.57 -1.66 -16.04
N ALA A 217 0.25 -2.13 -17.00
CA ALA A 217 1.18 -1.26 -17.72
C ALA A 217 0.46 -0.18 -18.53
N LEU A 218 -0.67 -0.52 -19.15
CA LEU A 218 -1.53 0.44 -19.85
C LEU A 218 -2.08 1.50 -18.90
N THR A 219 -2.55 1.11 -17.71
CA THR A 219 -3.04 2.04 -16.70
C THR A 219 -1.96 3.03 -16.28
N ILE A 220 -0.76 2.55 -15.91
CA ILE A 220 0.34 3.44 -15.50
C ILE A 220 0.72 4.38 -16.64
N THR A 221 0.80 3.87 -17.87
CA THR A 221 1.16 4.64 -19.06
C THR A 221 0.11 5.72 -19.37
N GLY A 222 -1.18 5.37 -19.33
CA GLY A 222 -2.29 6.30 -19.58
C GLY A 222 -2.44 7.34 -18.48
N ALA A 223 -2.32 6.93 -17.21
CA ALA A 223 -2.30 7.85 -16.07
C ALA A 223 -1.18 8.88 -16.20
N CYS A 224 0.00 8.43 -16.64
CA CYS A 224 1.16 9.28 -16.88
C CYS A 224 0.93 10.25 -18.06
N ALA A 225 0.49 9.76 -19.21
CA ALA A 225 0.38 10.55 -20.44
C ALA A 225 -0.78 11.57 -20.42
N ILE A 226 -1.90 11.22 -19.78
CA ILE A 226 -3.14 12.01 -19.83
C ILE A 226 -3.28 12.92 -18.61
N TYR A 227 -3.15 12.36 -17.40
CA TYR A 227 -3.44 13.07 -16.15
C TYR A 227 -2.20 13.69 -15.52
N TRP A 228 -1.05 13.00 -15.66
CA TRP A 228 0.25 13.42 -15.15
C TRP A 228 0.27 13.68 -13.63
N ARG A 229 1.42 14.14 -13.12
CA ARG A 229 1.71 14.32 -11.68
C ARG A 229 0.92 15.43 -10.99
N THR A 230 0.19 16.25 -11.74
CA THR A 230 -0.63 17.37 -11.23
C THR A 230 -2.07 16.98 -10.99
N SER A 231 -2.52 15.81 -11.46
CA SER A 231 -3.91 15.40 -11.36
C SER A 231 -4.14 14.42 -10.19
N PRO A 232 -5.13 14.69 -9.31
CA PRO A 232 -5.52 13.75 -8.27
C PRO A 232 -6.08 12.45 -8.83
N VAL A 233 -6.67 12.46 -10.03
CA VAL A 233 -7.19 11.25 -10.70
C VAL A 233 -6.07 10.25 -10.96
N ALA A 234 -4.90 10.70 -11.44
CA ALA A 234 -3.74 9.84 -11.66
C ALA A 234 -3.25 9.21 -10.34
N ILE A 235 -3.18 10.01 -9.28
CA ILE A 235 -2.76 9.55 -7.95
C ILE A 235 -3.72 8.47 -7.44
N ALA A 236 -5.03 8.76 -7.47
CA ALA A 236 -6.05 7.85 -6.98
C ALA A 236 -6.05 6.53 -7.76
N ALA A 237 -5.96 6.59 -9.10
CA ALA A 237 -5.97 5.42 -9.96
C ALA A 237 -4.75 4.52 -9.73
N ILE A 238 -3.54 5.09 -9.73
CA ILE A 238 -2.33 4.29 -9.53
C ILE A 238 -2.25 3.75 -8.10
N CYS A 239 -2.60 4.54 -7.08
CA CYS A 239 -2.55 4.09 -5.70
C CYS A 239 -3.57 2.99 -5.39
N ASN A 240 -4.80 3.10 -5.90
CA ASN A 240 -5.81 2.05 -5.70
C ASN A 240 -5.48 0.77 -6.48
N LEU A 241 -4.96 0.91 -7.70
CA LEU A 241 -4.47 -0.23 -8.47
C LEU A 241 -3.28 -0.90 -7.77
N CYS A 242 -2.22 -0.15 -7.43
CA CYS A 242 -0.97 -0.74 -6.97
C CYS A 242 -1.02 -1.11 -5.48
N ALA A 243 -1.33 -0.13 -4.61
CA ALA A 243 -1.36 -0.34 -3.17
C ALA A 243 -2.65 -1.03 -2.74
N GLY A 244 -3.80 -0.55 -3.22
CA GLY A 244 -5.12 -1.12 -2.90
C GLY A 244 -5.22 -2.60 -3.25
N ASP A 245 -5.33 -2.93 -4.54
CA ASP A 245 -5.48 -4.33 -5.00
C ASP A 245 -4.29 -5.21 -4.56
N GLY A 246 -3.07 -4.66 -4.59
CA GLY A 246 -1.88 -5.37 -4.15
C GLY A 246 -1.97 -5.86 -2.70
N VAL A 247 -2.28 -4.95 -1.76
CA VAL A 247 -2.36 -5.26 -0.32
C VAL A 247 -3.63 -6.05 0.00
N ALA A 248 -4.74 -5.80 -0.69
CA ALA A 248 -6.00 -6.51 -0.54
C ALA A 248 -5.84 -8.03 -0.68
N ASP A 249 -5.10 -8.46 -1.70
CA ASP A 249 -4.84 -9.87 -1.97
C ASP A 249 -3.89 -10.50 -0.94
N ILE A 250 -2.86 -9.78 -0.47
CA ILE A 250 -1.95 -10.25 0.58
C ILE A 250 -2.68 -10.42 1.91
N VAL A 251 -3.41 -9.38 2.35
CA VAL A 251 -4.16 -9.39 3.61
C VAL A 251 -5.34 -10.34 3.52
N GLY A 252 -6.06 -10.37 2.40
CA GLY A 252 -7.20 -11.24 2.18
C GLY A 252 -6.83 -12.73 2.22
N ARG A 253 -5.65 -13.11 1.71
CA ARG A 253 -5.16 -14.49 1.85
C ARG A 253 -4.73 -14.83 3.27
N ARG A 254 -4.08 -13.90 3.99
CA ARG A 254 -3.49 -14.17 5.31
C ARG A 254 -4.51 -14.09 6.46
N PHE A 255 -5.47 -13.16 6.36
CA PHE A 255 -6.40 -12.81 7.43
C PHE A 255 -7.88 -12.90 7.02
N GLY A 256 -8.19 -13.16 5.74
CA GLY A 256 -9.55 -13.18 5.20
C GLY A 256 -10.36 -14.43 5.53
N ARG A 257 -10.55 -14.71 6.83
CA ARG A 257 -11.37 -15.83 7.35
C ARG A 257 -12.86 -15.60 7.04
N GLN A 258 -13.34 -14.37 7.21
CA GLN A 258 -14.70 -13.98 6.88
C GLN A 258 -14.81 -13.63 5.39
N LYS A 259 -15.54 -14.46 4.65
CA LYS A 259 -15.84 -14.26 3.23
C LYS A 259 -17.02 -13.32 3.05
N ILE A 260 -17.07 -12.67 1.89
CA ILE A 260 -18.16 -11.76 1.56
C ILE A 260 -19.38 -12.61 1.15
N PRO A 261 -20.60 -12.33 1.66
CA PRO A 261 -21.78 -13.19 1.44
C PRO A 261 -22.08 -13.46 -0.04
N TYR A 262 -21.90 -12.47 -0.90
CA TYR A 262 -22.14 -12.55 -2.35
C TYR A 262 -20.91 -12.93 -3.17
N ASN A 263 -19.71 -12.97 -2.57
CA ASN A 263 -18.48 -13.35 -3.26
C ASN A 263 -17.55 -14.15 -2.33
N LYS A 264 -17.62 -15.48 -2.43
CA LYS A 264 -16.86 -16.40 -1.58
C LYS A 264 -15.34 -16.37 -1.85
N ASN A 265 -14.92 -15.83 -3.00
CA ASN A 265 -13.50 -15.71 -3.35
C ASN A 265 -12.84 -14.52 -2.66
N LYS A 266 -13.61 -13.46 -2.35
CA LYS A 266 -13.13 -12.25 -1.68
C LYS A 266 -13.45 -12.30 -0.18
N SER A 267 -12.77 -11.46 0.59
CA SER A 267 -12.90 -11.44 2.05
C SER A 267 -13.08 -10.02 2.55
N ILE A 268 -13.79 -9.87 3.67
CA ILE A 268 -14.02 -8.56 4.30
C ILE A 268 -12.68 -7.92 4.66
N ALA A 269 -11.75 -8.69 5.23
CA ALA A 269 -10.41 -8.20 5.55
C ALA A 269 -9.65 -7.69 4.31
N GLY A 270 -9.79 -8.36 3.17
CA GLY A 270 -9.19 -7.93 1.91
C GLY A 270 -9.76 -6.61 1.40
N SER A 271 -11.09 -6.46 1.40
CA SER A 271 -11.75 -5.22 0.95
C SER A 271 -11.43 -4.03 1.87
N VAL A 272 -11.39 -4.24 3.20
CA VAL A 272 -10.96 -3.20 4.14
C VAL A 272 -9.50 -2.82 3.89
N ALA A 273 -8.63 -3.80 3.70
CA ALA A 273 -7.23 -3.55 3.39
C ALA A 273 -7.04 -2.80 2.07
N MET A 274 -7.86 -3.10 1.05
CA MET A 274 -7.86 -2.37 -0.20
C MET A 274 -8.15 -0.88 -0.01
N ALA A 275 -9.28 -0.57 0.64
CA ALA A 275 -9.72 0.79 0.85
C ALA A 275 -8.69 1.58 1.67
N LEU A 276 -8.17 0.99 2.75
CA LEU A 276 -7.18 1.63 3.61
C LEU A 276 -5.84 1.82 2.88
N ALA A 277 -5.32 0.80 2.20
CA ALA A 277 -4.04 0.90 1.51
C ALA A 277 -4.11 1.89 0.34
N GLY A 278 -5.17 1.85 -0.47
CA GLY A 278 -5.41 2.80 -1.56
C GLY A 278 -5.53 4.23 -1.06
N PHE A 279 -6.31 4.46 0.01
CA PHE A 279 -6.49 5.77 0.61
C PHE A 279 -5.18 6.32 1.20
N LEU A 280 -4.52 5.54 2.06
CA LEU A 280 -3.28 5.97 2.72
C LEU A 280 -2.15 6.23 1.70
N ALA A 281 -2.04 5.40 0.67
CA ALA A 281 -1.08 5.63 -0.41
C ALA A 281 -1.42 6.91 -1.18
N SER A 282 -2.70 7.14 -1.52
CA SER A 282 -3.13 8.36 -2.23
C SER A 282 -2.83 9.62 -1.41
N VAL A 283 -3.09 9.60 -0.10
CA VAL A 283 -2.75 10.70 0.82
C VAL A 283 -1.24 10.89 0.94
N GLY A 284 -0.47 9.80 0.99
CA GLY A 284 0.99 9.85 0.98
C GLY A 284 1.53 10.52 -0.28
N PHE A 285 1.03 10.15 -1.46
CA PHE A 285 1.42 10.75 -2.73
C PHE A 285 0.91 12.18 -2.92
N MET A 286 -0.26 12.53 -2.37
CA MET A 286 -0.69 13.92 -2.27
C MET A 286 0.28 14.75 -1.46
N CYS A 287 0.70 14.27 -0.28
CA CYS A 287 1.68 14.95 0.56
C CYS A 287 3.04 15.09 -0.14
N TYR A 288 3.47 14.02 -0.82
CA TYR A 288 4.69 13.98 -1.59
C TYR A 288 4.68 15.01 -2.73
N PHE A 289 3.69 14.97 -3.63
CA PHE A 289 3.59 15.92 -4.74
C PHE A 289 3.30 17.35 -4.31
N ALA A 290 2.61 17.55 -3.18
CA ALA A 290 2.46 18.87 -2.58
C ALA A 290 3.79 19.45 -2.06
N SER A 291 4.75 18.61 -1.65
CA SER A 291 6.08 19.07 -1.23
C SER A 291 6.88 19.69 -2.38
N PHE A 292 6.66 19.20 -3.60
CA PHE A 292 7.21 19.77 -4.84
C PHE A 292 6.35 20.90 -5.43
N GLY A 293 5.18 21.17 -4.84
CA GLY A 293 4.24 22.19 -5.33
C GLY A 293 3.50 21.81 -6.60
N TYR A 294 3.33 20.51 -6.89
CA TYR A 294 2.54 20.05 -8.05
C TYR A 294 1.04 19.98 -7.76
N VAL A 295 0.67 19.80 -6.50
CA VAL A 295 -0.71 19.64 -6.04
C VAL A 295 -0.91 20.42 -4.76
N GLU A 296 -2.05 21.09 -4.62
CA GLU A 296 -2.45 21.74 -3.37
C GLU A 296 -3.23 20.77 -2.49
N LYS A 297 -2.90 20.76 -1.20
CA LYS A 297 -3.63 19.93 -0.23
C LYS A 297 -4.98 20.57 0.05
N SER A 298 -6.06 19.88 -0.29
CA SER A 298 -7.42 20.30 0.03
C SER A 298 -8.19 19.18 0.76
N TRP A 299 -9.18 19.57 1.55
CA TRP A 299 -10.10 18.62 2.18
C TRP A 299 -10.95 17.89 1.14
N GLU A 300 -11.31 18.56 0.04
CA GLU A 300 -12.01 17.96 -1.09
C GLU A 300 -11.20 16.83 -1.71
N MET A 301 -9.90 17.04 -1.92
CA MET A 301 -9.02 16.01 -2.47
C MET A 301 -8.88 14.81 -1.52
N LEU A 302 -8.76 15.07 -0.21
CA LEU A 302 -8.72 14.02 0.82
C LEU A 302 -10.00 13.18 0.81
N LEU A 303 -11.17 13.83 0.83
CA LEU A 303 -12.47 13.16 0.78
C LEU A 303 -12.64 12.41 -0.54
N GLY A 304 -12.15 12.97 -1.64
CA GLY A 304 -12.21 12.33 -2.93
C GLY A 304 -11.39 11.05 -3.00
N PHE A 305 -10.19 11.03 -2.44
CA PHE A 305 -9.42 9.79 -2.30
C PHE A 305 -10.14 8.75 -1.44
N LEU A 306 -10.83 9.17 -0.38
CA LEU A 306 -11.61 8.24 0.44
C LEU A 306 -12.75 7.61 -0.36
N VAL A 307 -13.53 8.43 -1.08
CA VAL A 307 -14.65 7.96 -1.91
C VAL A 307 -14.15 7.01 -3.00
N VAL A 308 -13.11 7.40 -3.74
CA VAL A 308 -12.54 6.56 -4.80
C VAL A 308 -12.02 5.23 -4.23
N SER A 309 -11.36 5.24 -3.09
CA SER A 309 -10.80 4.01 -2.50
C SER A 309 -11.88 3.07 -1.97
N LEU A 310 -12.95 3.62 -1.37
CA LEU A 310 -14.11 2.83 -0.95
C LEU A 310 -14.85 2.23 -2.14
N ALA A 311 -15.06 3.01 -3.20
CA ALA A 311 -15.73 2.53 -4.40
C ALA A 311 -14.92 1.46 -5.14
N SER A 312 -13.61 1.65 -5.26
CA SER A 312 -12.71 0.65 -5.82
C SER A 312 -12.71 -0.64 -4.99
N ALA A 313 -12.72 -0.55 -3.67
CA ALA A 313 -12.87 -1.72 -2.78
C ALA A 313 -14.22 -2.41 -2.91
N PHE A 314 -15.28 -1.64 -3.17
CA PHE A 314 -16.61 -2.18 -3.46
C PHE A 314 -16.63 -2.92 -4.80
N VAL A 315 -16.12 -2.32 -5.88
CA VAL A 315 -16.07 -2.97 -7.20
C VAL A 315 -15.23 -4.25 -7.17
N GLU A 316 -14.09 -4.22 -6.50
CA GLU A 316 -13.23 -5.39 -6.28
C GLU A 316 -13.94 -6.51 -5.50
N SER A 317 -14.90 -6.17 -4.64
CA SER A 317 -15.66 -7.15 -3.86
C SER A 317 -16.72 -7.89 -4.70
N LEU A 318 -17.15 -7.31 -5.83
CA LEU A 318 -18.20 -7.87 -6.67
C LEU A 318 -17.74 -9.17 -7.35
N PRO A 319 -18.66 -10.11 -7.66
CA PRO A 319 -18.33 -11.35 -8.36
C PRO A 319 -18.11 -11.15 -9.87
N ILE A 320 -17.63 -9.97 -10.30
CA ILE A 320 -17.35 -9.63 -11.71
C ILE A 320 -15.90 -10.00 -12.07
N SER A 321 -15.02 -10.05 -11.06
CA SER A 321 -13.60 -10.46 -11.11
C SER A 321 -13.32 -11.81 -11.76
N THR A 322 -14.33 -12.67 -11.89
CA THR A 322 -14.19 -13.99 -12.52
C THR A 322 -14.16 -13.92 -14.04
N GLU A 323 -14.75 -12.88 -14.63
CA GLU A 323 -14.79 -12.68 -16.09
C GLU A 323 -13.90 -11.53 -16.55
N LEU A 324 -13.79 -10.47 -15.76
CA LEU A 324 -12.93 -9.32 -16.01
C LEU A 324 -11.78 -9.26 -14.99
N ASP A 325 -10.60 -8.86 -15.46
CA ASP A 325 -9.42 -8.74 -14.59
C ASP A 325 -9.60 -7.59 -13.59
N ASP A 326 -9.36 -7.88 -12.30
CA ASP A 326 -9.46 -6.95 -11.18
C ASP A 326 -8.70 -5.64 -11.42
N ASN A 327 -7.54 -5.72 -12.08
CA ASN A 327 -6.73 -4.53 -12.36
C ASN A 327 -7.45 -3.55 -13.29
N LEU A 328 -8.25 -4.06 -14.23
CA LEU A 328 -8.99 -3.23 -15.17
C LEU A 328 -10.20 -2.59 -14.49
N THR A 329 -10.99 -3.36 -13.74
CA THR A 329 -12.22 -2.87 -13.09
C THR A 329 -11.90 -1.82 -12.02
N VAL A 330 -10.88 -2.05 -11.20
CA VAL A 330 -10.41 -1.12 -10.16
C VAL A 330 -9.90 0.17 -10.77
N THR A 331 -9.09 0.07 -11.84
CA THR A 331 -8.57 1.25 -12.53
C THR A 331 -9.71 2.08 -13.11
N LEU A 332 -10.60 1.46 -13.89
CA LEU A 332 -11.69 2.16 -14.57
C LEU A 332 -12.59 2.86 -13.55
N THR A 333 -12.91 2.18 -12.45
CA THR A 333 -13.66 2.76 -11.33
C THR A 333 -12.96 3.97 -10.76
N SER A 334 -11.64 3.86 -10.51
CA SER A 334 -10.85 4.97 -9.95
C SER A 334 -10.77 6.17 -10.88
N ILE A 335 -10.66 5.96 -12.18
CA ILE A 335 -10.62 7.04 -13.17
C ILE A 335 -12.00 7.69 -13.31
N LEU A 336 -13.06 6.90 -13.48
CA LEU A 336 -14.42 7.41 -13.67
C LEU A 336 -14.90 8.19 -12.45
N LEU A 337 -14.72 7.64 -11.25
CA LEU A 337 -15.07 8.36 -10.03
C LEU A 337 -14.11 9.50 -9.73
N GLY A 338 -12.83 9.38 -10.09
CA GLY A 338 -11.89 10.48 -9.99
C GLY A 338 -12.38 11.71 -10.75
N HIS A 339 -12.88 11.54 -11.98
CA HIS A 339 -13.47 12.63 -12.77
C HIS A 339 -14.77 13.21 -12.20
N LEU A 340 -15.53 12.40 -11.47
CA LEU A 340 -16.78 12.87 -10.86
C LEU A 340 -16.54 13.64 -9.55
N VAL A 341 -15.41 13.38 -8.90
CA VAL A 341 -15.16 13.81 -7.52
C VAL A 341 -14.12 14.93 -7.42
N PHE A 342 -13.17 15.02 -8.35
CA PHE A 342 -12.14 16.06 -8.42
C PHE A 342 -12.42 17.03 -9.56
#